data_AF-C9SMB0-F1
#
_entry.id   AF-C9SMB0-F1
#
_cell.length_a   1.000
_cell.length_b   1.000
_cell.length_c   1.000
_cell.angle_alpha   90.00
_cell.angle_beta   90.00
_cell.angle_gamma   90.00
#
_symmetry.space_group_name_H-M   'P 1'
#
loop_
_entity.id
_entity.type
_entity.pdbx_description
1 polymer ?
#
loop_
_entity_poly.entity_id
_entity_poly.type
_entity_poly.pdbx_seq_one_letter_code
_entity_poly.pdbx_strand_id
1 'polypeptide(L)'
;MDAKFLAASQKHPIVEGHTFKYGTAGFRMNSDLLDGVTFRVGLLAGLRSRKLGATIGVMVTASHNPAEDNGVKVVDPQGDMLEQDWEAHATQLVNSKSHEALLETYKELAAKLKIDLSATGRVVFGRDTRPSGHKLAIALADSLDATDIQSVDSVALTFAVVEIARENKSRWFKVHVGHDSQGRLGAR
;
A
#
# COMPACT_ATOMS: atom_id res chain seq x y z
N MET A 1 15.42 -7.54 -5.99
CA MET A 1 14.39 -6.49 -5.82
C MET A 1 14.06 -5.85 -7.17
N ASP A 2 14.98 -5.17 -7.85
CA ASP A 2 14.69 -4.33 -9.04
C ASP A 2 13.88 -5.00 -10.15
N ALA A 3 14.28 -6.18 -10.65
CA ALA A 3 13.53 -6.87 -11.71
C ALA A 3 12.11 -7.27 -11.26
N LYS A 4 11.94 -7.70 -10.00
CA LYS A 4 10.64 -8.03 -9.40
C LYS A 4 9.78 -6.76 -9.27
N PHE A 5 10.37 -5.66 -8.84
CA PHE A 5 9.74 -4.34 -8.75
C PHE A 5 9.21 -3.87 -10.10
N LEU A 6 10.06 -3.89 -11.14
CA LEU A 6 9.68 -3.43 -12.48
C LEU A 6 8.56 -4.30 -13.07
N ALA A 7 8.69 -5.63 -12.97
CA ALA A 7 7.68 -6.56 -13.44
C ALA A 7 6.32 -6.37 -12.72
N ALA A 8 6.33 -6.15 -11.40
CA ALA A 8 5.11 -5.87 -10.66
C ALA A 8 4.52 -4.49 -11.02
N SER A 9 5.35 -3.47 -11.16
CA SER A 9 4.90 -2.12 -11.52
C SER A 9 4.25 -2.07 -12.91
N GLN A 10 4.74 -2.84 -13.87
CA GLN A 10 4.18 -2.94 -15.23
C GLN A 10 2.76 -3.51 -15.26
N LYS A 11 2.37 -4.33 -14.27
CA LYS A 11 0.98 -4.81 -14.14
C LYS A 11 0.02 -3.71 -13.69
N HIS A 12 0.53 -2.65 -13.09
CA HIS A 12 -0.23 -1.58 -12.45
C HIS A 12 0.17 -0.20 -13.01
N PRO A 13 -0.06 0.06 -14.30
CA PRO A 13 0.24 1.37 -14.89
C PRO A 13 -0.61 2.47 -14.27
N ILE A 14 -0.09 3.69 -14.26
CA ILE A 14 -0.89 4.88 -13.95
C ILE A 14 -1.66 5.29 -15.20
N VAL A 15 -2.89 5.76 -15.01
CA VAL A 15 -3.67 6.34 -16.10
C VAL A 15 -3.05 7.68 -16.51
N GLU A 16 -2.64 7.76 -17.77
CA GLU A 16 -1.99 8.96 -18.34
C GLU A 16 -2.91 10.19 -18.33
N GLY A 17 -2.32 11.38 -18.44
CA GLY A 17 -3.07 12.64 -18.46
C GLY A 17 -3.60 13.12 -17.10
N HIS A 18 -3.34 12.39 -16.03
CA HIS A 18 -3.79 12.71 -14.68
C HIS A 18 -2.62 13.12 -13.78
N THR A 19 -2.88 14.05 -12.87
CA THR A 19 -1.97 14.39 -11.77
C THR A 19 -2.67 14.07 -10.46
N PHE A 20 -1.99 13.32 -9.61
CA PHE A 20 -2.55 12.83 -8.35
C PHE A 20 -1.97 13.61 -7.18
N LYS A 21 -2.78 13.86 -6.16
CA LYS A 21 -2.33 14.51 -4.92
C LYS A 21 -2.82 13.72 -3.73
N TYR A 22 -1.91 13.42 -2.80
CA TYR A 22 -2.30 12.86 -1.50
C TYR A 22 -2.94 13.98 -0.67
N GLY A 23 -4.14 13.75 -0.17
CA GLY A 23 -4.80 14.66 0.76
C GLY A 23 -4.92 14.05 2.15
N THR A 24 -5.53 14.79 3.07
CA THR A 24 -5.75 14.40 4.48
C THR A 24 -6.42 13.03 4.63
N ALA A 25 -7.15 12.56 3.62
CA ALA A 25 -7.87 11.30 3.63
C ALA A 25 -7.31 10.25 2.64
N GLY A 26 -6.07 10.44 2.17
CA GLY A 26 -5.43 9.62 1.15
C GLY A 26 -5.74 10.08 -0.27
N PHE A 27 -5.52 9.18 -1.23
CA PHE A 27 -6.00 9.35 -2.60
C PHE A 27 -7.46 8.90 -2.67
N ARG A 28 -8.34 9.74 -3.22
CA ARG A 28 -9.76 9.44 -3.44
C ARG A 28 -10.21 9.99 -4.78
N MET A 29 -10.80 9.13 -5.60
CA MET A 29 -11.25 9.43 -6.96
C MET A 29 -12.04 8.24 -7.50
N ASN A 30 -12.47 8.34 -8.76
CA ASN A 30 -13.04 7.22 -9.50
C ASN A 30 -12.09 6.00 -9.47
N SER A 31 -12.64 4.83 -9.20
CA SER A 31 -11.85 3.61 -8.99
C SER A 31 -11.06 3.12 -10.20
N ASP A 32 -11.44 3.53 -11.42
CA ASP A 32 -10.70 3.20 -12.64
C ASP A 32 -9.30 3.81 -12.66
N LEU A 33 -9.07 4.88 -11.89
CA LEU A 33 -7.77 5.56 -11.79
C LEU A 33 -6.87 4.98 -10.70
N LEU A 34 -7.39 4.12 -9.82
CA LEU A 34 -6.75 3.81 -8.53
C LEU A 34 -5.81 2.61 -8.53
N ASP A 35 -5.79 1.80 -9.58
CA ASP A 35 -4.97 0.58 -9.62
C ASP A 35 -3.47 0.90 -9.48
N GLY A 36 -2.93 1.69 -10.41
CA GLY A 36 -1.56 2.18 -10.34
C GLY A 36 -1.28 3.03 -9.11
N VAL A 37 -2.24 3.83 -8.64
CA VAL A 37 -2.09 4.67 -7.43
C VAL A 37 -1.90 3.79 -6.19
N THR A 38 -2.73 2.76 -6.04
CA THR A 38 -2.72 1.86 -4.88
C THR A 38 -1.42 1.06 -4.81
N PHE A 39 -0.90 0.61 -5.97
CA PHE A 39 0.42 0.00 -6.04
C PHE A 39 1.52 0.91 -5.45
N ARG A 40 1.58 2.19 -5.85
CA ARG A 40 2.58 3.12 -5.28
C ARG A 40 2.36 3.40 -3.79
N VAL A 41 1.11 3.39 -3.32
CA VAL A 41 0.83 3.56 -1.88
C VAL A 41 1.35 2.38 -1.06
N GLY A 42 1.30 1.15 -1.58
CA GLY A 42 1.90 0.01 -0.90
C GLY A 42 3.43 0.10 -0.83
N LEU A 43 4.08 0.61 -1.89
CA LEU A 43 5.52 0.93 -1.85
C LEU A 43 5.85 1.93 -0.72
N LEU A 44 5.07 3.01 -0.61
CA LEU A 44 5.22 4.01 0.44
C LEU A 44 5.01 3.40 1.84
N ALA A 45 3.97 2.59 2.02
CA ALA A 45 3.67 1.93 3.29
C ALA A 45 4.81 1.00 3.71
N GLY A 46 5.43 0.29 2.76
CA GLY A 46 6.62 -0.52 2.99
C GLY A 46 7.82 0.31 3.47
N LEU A 47 8.10 1.44 2.80
CA LEU A 47 9.14 2.38 3.24
C LEU A 47 8.86 2.94 4.64
N ARG A 48 7.61 3.34 4.91
CA ARG A 48 7.19 3.88 6.21
C ARG A 48 7.37 2.85 7.32
N SER A 49 7.00 1.61 7.05
CA SER A 49 7.18 0.52 8.01
C SER A 49 8.65 0.29 8.35
N ARG A 50 9.52 0.22 7.34
CA ARG A 50 10.98 0.11 7.54
C ARG A 50 11.54 1.29 8.31
N LYS A 51 11.09 2.51 8.00
CA LYS A 51 11.54 3.73 8.68
C LYS A 51 11.22 3.71 10.17
N LEU A 52 10.03 3.27 10.54
CA LEU A 52 9.56 3.26 11.93
C LEU A 52 9.88 1.96 12.67
N GLY A 53 10.32 0.90 11.97
CA GLY A 53 10.46 -0.44 12.54
C GLY A 53 9.13 -1.01 13.06
N ALA A 54 8.01 -0.59 12.47
CA ALA A 54 6.67 -0.82 13.00
C ALA A 54 5.67 -1.23 11.91
N THR A 55 4.55 -1.82 12.31
CA THR A 55 3.46 -2.20 11.41
C THR A 55 2.73 -0.97 10.90
N ILE A 56 2.51 -0.90 9.60
CA ILE A 56 1.72 0.16 8.97
C ILE A 56 0.38 -0.40 8.49
N GLY A 57 -0.68 0.36 8.71
CA GLY A 57 -2.01 0.05 8.20
C GLY A 57 -2.24 0.68 6.83
N VAL A 58 -2.94 -0.02 5.93
CA VAL A 58 -3.46 0.58 4.68
C VAL A 58 -4.94 0.23 4.55
N MET A 59 -5.79 1.24 4.33
CA MET A 59 -7.23 1.02 4.13
C MET A 59 -7.65 1.45 2.73
N VAL A 60 -8.31 0.53 2.01
CA VAL A 60 -8.97 0.80 0.73
C VAL A 60 -10.44 1.10 0.97
N THR A 61 -10.83 2.38 0.86
CA THR A 61 -12.21 2.85 1.02
C THR A 61 -12.35 4.30 0.56
N ALA A 62 -13.52 4.66 0.02
CA ALA A 62 -13.95 6.05 -0.11
C ALA A 62 -15.09 6.44 0.83
N SER A 63 -15.33 5.67 1.89
CA SER A 63 -16.30 6.01 2.94
C SER A 63 -17.68 6.39 2.37
N HIS A 64 -18.07 7.67 2.43
CA HIS A 64 -19.37 8.19 2.01
C HIS A 64 -19.47 8.58 0.52
N ASN A 65 -18.40 8.43 -0.27
CA ASN A 65 -18.42 8.72 -1.70
C ASN A 65 -19.32 7.73 -2.49
N PRO A 66 -19.77 8.11 -3.71
CA PRO A 66 -20.47 7.22 -4.64
C PRO A 66 -19.76 5.88 -4.87
N ALA A 67 -20.48 4.84 -5.28
CA ALA A 67 -19.95 3.48 -5.38
C ALA A 67 -18.85 3.32 -6.45
N GLU A 68 -18.87 4.16 -7.50
CA GLU A 68 -17.84 4.21 -8.54
C GLU A 68 -16.49 4.74 -8.05
N ASP A 69 -16.49 5.51 -6.95
CA ASP A 69 -15.27 6.00 -6.32
C ASP A 69 -14.64 4.93 -5.43
N ASN A 70 -13.34 5.05 -5.21
CA ASN A 70 -12.68 4.40 -4.09
C ASN A 70 -11.55 5.29 -3.56
N GLY A 71 -10.76 4.77 -2.64
CA GLY A 71 -9.61 5.48 -2.14
C GLY A 71 -8.66 4.58 -1.40
N VAL A 72 -7.46 5.08 -1.15
CA VAL A 72 -6.43 4.38 -0.39
C VAL A 72 -5.75 5.37 0.54
N LYS A 73 -5.65 4.98 1.83
CA LYS A 73 -5.00 5.78 2.87
C LYS A 73 -4.08 4.93 3.73
N VAL A 74 -3.05 5.57 4.28
CA VAL A 74 -2.06 4.96 5.16
C VAL A 74 -2.37 5.36 6.61
N VAL A 75 -2.20 4.42 7.52
CA VAL A 75 -2.40 4.56 8.96
C VAL A 75 -1.08 4.25 9.65
N ASP A 76 -0.58 5.20 10.43
CA ASP A 76 0.65 5.05 11.20
C ASP A 76 0.43 4.16 12.44
N PRO A 77 1.50 3.67 13.09
CA PRO A 77 1.40 2.63 14.11
C PRO A 77 0.63 3.03 15.38
N GLN A 78 0.33 4.31 15.57
CA GLN A 78 -0.48 4.81 16.69
C GLN A 78 -1.97 4.86 16.35
N GLY A 79 -2.35 4.49 15.13
CA GLY A 79 -3.70 4.60 14.60
C GLY A 79 -4.01 5.96 13.97
N ASP A 80 -3.03 6.87 14.01
CA ASP A 80 -3.12 8.19 13.39
C ASP A 80 -3.01 8.07 11.86
N MET A 81 -3.46 9.11 11.16
CA MET A 81 -3.25 9.23 9.72
C MET A 81 -1.76 9.39 9.41
N LEU A 82 -1.37 9.10 8.17
CA LEU A 82 -0.01 9.32 7.69
C LEU A 82 0.52 10.71 8.08
N GLU A 83 1.72 10.75 8.63
CA GLU A 83 2.43 12.00 8.92
C GLU A 83 2.47 12.94 7.70
N GLN A 84 2.14 14.21 7.91
CA GLN A 84 1.92 15.18 6.83
C GLN A 84 3.13 15.31 5.88
N ASP A 85 4.36 15.26 6.42
CA ASP A 85 5.58 15.34 5.61
C ASP A 85 5.74 14.14 4.65
N TRP A 86 5.08 13.02 4.92
CA TRP A 86 5.06 11.84 4.04
C TRP A 86 4.03 11.91 2.91
N GLU A 87 3.05 12.81 2.97
CA GLU A 87 2.06 13.00 1.91
C GLU A 87 2.73 13.43 0.59
N ALA A 88 3.79 14.24 0.68
CA ALA A 88 4.58 14.68 -0.47
C ALA A 88 5.31 13.50 -1.13
N HIS A 89 5.83 12.55 -0.33
CA HIS A 89 6.48 11.34 -0.84
C HIS A 89 5.49 10.40 -1.55
N ALA A 90 4.28 10.27 -1.00
CA ALA A 90 3.20 9.53 -1.64
C ALA A 90 2.87 10.13 -3.02
N THR A 91 2.72 11.45 -3.05
CA THR A 91 2.44 12.22 -4.27
C THR A 91 3.57 12.08 -5.30
N GLN A 92 4.84 12.13 -4.85
CA GLN A 92 6.01 11.97 -5.72
C GLN A 92 6.04 10.59 -6.38
N LEU A 93 5.85 9.51 -5.61
CA LEU A 93 5.84 8.15 -6.14
C LEU A 93 4.75 7.98 -7.19
N VAL A 94 3.51 8.37 -6.87
CA VAL A 94 2.36 8.17 -7.78
C VAL A 94 2.54 8.88 -9.12
N ASN A 95 3.15 10.07 -9.13
CA ASN A 95 3.33 10.87 -10.35
C ASN A 95 4.63 10.55 -11.12
N SER A 96 5.33 9.47 -10.78
CA SER A 96 6.50 8.99 -11.54
C SER A 96 6.13 8.68 -12.99
N LYS A 97 6.91 9.18 -13.95
CA LYS A 97 6.56 9.18 -15.39
C LYS A 97 6.76 7.84 -16.10
N SER A 98 7.56 6.95 -15.53
CA SER A 98 7.77 5.60 -16.05
C SER A 98 8.01 4.63 -14.89
N HIS A 99 8.06 3.32 -15.18
CA HIS A 99 8.36 2.29 -14.19
C HIS A 99 9.79 2.39 -13.67
N GLU A 100 10.73 2.78 -14.54
CA GLU A 100 12.13 3.03 -14.21
C GLU A 100 12.25 4.28 -13.33
N ALA A 101 11.58 5.37 -13.71
CA ALA A 101 11.54 6.59 -12.91
C ALA A 101 10.92 6.35 -11.51
N LEU A 102 9.93 5.45 -11.42
CA LEU A 102 9.34 5.03 -10.15
C LEU A 102 10.35 4.26 -9.29
N LEU A 103 11.11 3.34 -9.87
CA LEU A 103 12.15 2.59 -9.16
C LEU A 103 13.25 3.52 -8.64
N GLU A 104 13.71 4.45 -9.47
CA GLU A 104 14.71 5.44 -9.07
C GLU A 104 14.18 6.34 -7.96
N THR A 105 12.96 6.87 -8.11
CA THR A 105 12.29 7.66 -7.06
C THR A 105 12.16 6.89 -5.74
N TYR A 106 11.81 5.60 -5.80
CA TYR A 106 11.70 4.74 -4.63
C TYR A 106 13.05 4.59 -3.89
N LYS A 107 14.13 4.36 -4.64
CA LYS A 107 15.50 4.24 -4.09
C LYS A 107 16.02 5.58 -3.55
N GLU A 108 15.77 6.68 -4.25
CA GLU A 108 16.14 8.03 -3.82
C GLU A 108 15.45 8.40 -2.51
N LEU A 109 14.15 8.10 -2.38
CA LEU A 109 13.42 8.32 -1.14
C LEU A 109 13.99 7.48 0.00
N ALA A 110 14.29 6.20 -0.25
CA ALA A 110 14.92 5.35 0.76
C ALA A 110 16.27 5.91 1.22
N ALA A 111 17.13 6.33 0.29
CA ALA A 111 18.42 6.95 0.60
C ALA A 111 18.26 8.27 1.38
N LYS A 112 17.41 9.19 0.89
CA LYS A 112 17.13 10.50 1.51
C LYS A 112 16.62 10.36 2.94
N LEU A 113 15.72 9.41 3.17
CA LEU A 113 15.10 9.15 4.46
C LEU A 113 15.92 8.22 5.34
N LYS A 114 17.09 7.76 4.86
CA LYS A 114 17.99 6.82 5.55
C LYS A 114 17.26 5.53 5.95
N ILE A 115 16.53 4.95 5.00
CA ILE A 115 15.77 3.71 5.15
C ILE A 115 16.63 2.57 4.61
N ASP A 116 16.88 1.57 5.45
CA ASP A 116 17.49 0.31 5.03
C ASP A 116 16.45 -0.55 4.30
N LEU A 117 16.64 -0.73 2.99
CA LEU A 117 15.76 -1.56 2.17
C LEU A 117 15.89 -3.07 2.47
N SER A 118 16.93 -3.50 3.19
CA SER A 118 17.07 -4.89 3.64
C SER A 118 16.35 -5.18 4.95
N ALA A 119 15.96 -4.14 5.69
CA ALA A 119 15.21 -4.29 6.94
C ALA A 119 13.81 -4.88 6.69
N THR A 120 13.35 -5.68 7.65
CA THR A 120 11.99 -6.23 7.64
C THR A 120 10.97 -5.09 7.71
N GLY A 121 10.12 -5.00 6.70
CA GLY A 121 8.94 -4.14 6.71
C GLY A 121 7.65 -4.95 6.76
N ARG A 122 6.58 -4.31 7.22
CA ARG A 122 5.38 -4.95 7.75
C ARG A 122 4.14 -4.10 7.51
N VAL A 123 3.20 -4.60 6.73
CA VAL A 123 1.97 -3.89 6.37
C VAL A 123 0.75 -4.76 6.58
N VAL A 124 -0.25 -4.24 7.28
CA VAL A 124 -1.60 -4.85 7.31
C VAL A 124 -2.51 -3.98 6.48
N PHE A 125 -3.33 -4.60 5.65
CA PHE A 125 -4.27 -3.86 4.83
C PHE A 125 -5.65 -4.48 4.85
N GLY A 126 -6.65 -3.66 4.53
CA GLY A 126 -8.04 -4.08 4.42
C GLY A 126 -8.82 -3.21 3.46
N ARG A 127 -10.07 -3.60 3.22
CA ARG A 127 -10.95 -2.97 2.24
C ARG A 127 -12.40 -2.97 2.73
N ASP A 128 -13.18 -2.00 2.27
CA ASP A 128 -14.63 -2.06 2.40
C ASP A 128 -15.26 -2.96 1.32
N THR A 129 -16.59 -2.92 1.18
CA THR A 129 -17.35 -3.77 0.27
C THR A 129 -17.47 -3.21 -1.16
N ARG A 130 -16.73 -2.15 -1.51
CA ARG A 130 -16.77 -1.57 -2.87
C ARG A 130 -16.31 -2.61 -3.90
N PRO A 131 -16.96 -2.72 -5.08
CA PRO A 131 -16.62 -3.71 -6.10
C PRO A 131 -15.15 -3.66 -6.55
N SER A 132 -14.56 -2.46 -6.62
CA SER A 132 -13.15 -2.28 -6.99
C SER A 132 -12.16 -2.68 -5.90
N GLY A 133 -12.61 -2.90 -4.65
CA GLY A 133 -11.75 -3.15 -3.50
C GLY A 133 -10.83 -4.37 -3.65
N HIS A 134 -11.31 -5.45 -4.27
CA HIS A 134 -10.49 -6.66 -4.48
C HIS A 134 -9.32 -6.40 -5.44
N LYS A 135 -9.59 -5.72 -6.57
CA LYS A 135 -8.57 -5.33 -7.54
C LYS A 135 -7.50 -4.44 -6.90
N LEU A 136 -7.92 -3.43 -6.13
CA LEU A 136 -7.00 -2.51 -5.46
C LEU A 136 -6.17 -3.21 -4.37
N ALA A 137 -6.76 -4.17 -3.65
CA ALA A 137 -6.02 -4.98 -2.68
C ALA A 137 -4.94 -5.85 -3.34
N ILE A 138 -5.19 -6.40 -4.53
CA ILE A 138 -4.18 -7.12 -5.32
C ILE A 138 -3.04 -6.17 -5.71
N ALA A 139 -3.34 -4.98 -6.23
CA ALA A 139 -2.31 -3.99 -6.58
C ALA A 139 -1.44 -3.60 -5.37
N LEU A 140 -2.06 -3.48 -4.20
CA LEU A 140 -1.33 -3.26 -2.95
C LEU A 140 -0.42 -4.46 -2.62
N ALA A 141 -0.95 -5.68 -2.62
CA ALA A 141 -0.21 -6.89 -2.31
C ALA A 141 0.99 -7.10 -3.26
N ASP A 142 0.80 -6.90 -4.57
CA ASP A 142 1.87 -7.01 -5.57
C ASP A 142 3.02 -6.04 -5.27
N SER A 143 2.73 -4.81 -4.80
CA SER A 143 3.77 -3.85 -4.42
C SER A 143 4.56 -4.27 -3.17
N LEU A 144 3.86 -4.86 -2.19
CA LEU A 144 4.45 -5.30 -0.92
C LEU A 144 5.32 -6.54 -1.16
N ASP A 145 4.83 -7.51 -1.93
CA ASP A 145 5.61 -8.66 -2.36
C ASP A 145 6.84 -8.22 -3.18
N ALA A 146 6.67 -7.31 -4.14
CA ALA A 146 7.78 -6.84 -4.98
C ALA A 146 8.92 -6.17 -4.21
N THR A 147 8.65 -5.69 -3.00
CA THR A 147 9.63 -5.04 -2.11
C THR A 147 9.96 -5.86 -0.87
N ASP A 148 9.59 -7.14 -0.84
CA ASP A 148 9.84 -8.09 0.25
C ASP A 148 9.31 -7.61 1.62
N ILE A 149 8.14 -6.96 1.59
CA ILE A 149 7.41 -6.49 2.77
C ILE A 149 6.46 -7.60 3.23
N GLN A 150 6.54 -7.96 4.51
CA GLN A 150 5.59 -8.90 5.11
C GLN A 150 4.21 -8.25 5.17
N SER A 151 3.20 -8.94 4.67
CA SER A 151 1.86 -8.37 4.63
C SER A 151 0.75 -9.32 5.02
N VAL A 152 -0.34 -8.76 5.52
CA VAL A 152 -1.57 -9.47 5.88
C VAL A 152 -2.75 -8.75 5.24
N ASP A 153 -3.48 -9.44 4.37
CA ASP A 153 -4.80 -9.02 3.89
C ASP A 153 -5.83 -9.36 4.97
N SER A 154 -6.37 -8.34 5.61
CA SER A 154 -7.47 -8.45 6.54
C SER A 154 -8.76 -8.08 5.84
N VAL A 155 -9.74 -8.99 5.85
CA VAL A 155 -11.12 -8.69 5.42
C VAL A 155 -11.82 -7.71 6.39
N ALA A 156 -11.08 -7.19 7.37
CA ALA A 156 -11.63 -6.36 8.43
C ALA A 156 -11.82 -4.90 8.00
N LEU A 157 -12.87 -4.29 8.54
CA LEU A 157 -13.24 -2.89 8.34
C LEU A 157 -12.16 -1.94 8.89
N THR A 158 -12.23 -0.67 8.48
CA THR A 158 -11.27 0.40 8.84
C THR A 158 -10.78 0.37 10.29
N PHE A 159 -11.68 0.19 11.27
CA PHE A 159 -11.32 0.18 12.69
C PHE A 159 -10.38 -0.97 13.07
N ALA A 160 -10.56 -2.14 12.46
CA ALA A 160 -9.70 -3.28 12.72
C ALA A 160 -8.31 -3.09 12.10
N VAL A 161 -8.20 -2.48 10.92
CA VAL A 161 -6.88 -2.14 10.34
C VAL A 161 -6.11 -1.17 11.24
N VAL A 162 -6.82 -0.19 11.82
CA VAL A 162 -6.26 0.76 12.79
C VAL A 162 -5.76 0.01 14.04
N GLU A 163 -6.59 -0.84 14.62
CA GLU A 163 -6.22 -1.56 15.86
C GLU A 163 -5.08 -2.55 15.63
N ILE A 164 -5.11 -3.28 14.50
CA ILE A 164 -4.05 -4.23 14.16
C ILE A 164 -2.71 -3.51 13.96
N ALA A 165 -2.70 -2.30 13.39
CA ALA A 165 -1.48 -1.50 13.28
C ALA A 165 -0.91 -1.10 14.66
N ARG A 166 -1.78 -0.88 15.65
CA ARG A 166 -1.41 -0.53 17.03
C ARG A 166 -0.88 -1.72 17.82
N GLU A 167 -1.56 -2.86 17.74
CA GLU A 167 -1.26 -4.05 18.56
C GLU A 167 0.00 -4.80 18.09
N ASN A 168 0.33 -4.76 16.79
CA ASN A 168 1.40 -5.59 16.21
C ASN A 168 2.85 -5.12 16.46
N LYS A 169 3.10 -4.35 17.51
CA LYS A 169 4.49 -4.07 17.95
C LYS A 169 5.21 -5.35 18.45
N SER A 170 4.50 -6.42 18.80
CA SER A 170 5.07 -7.56 19.55
C SER A 170 4.69 -8.99 19.13
N ARG A 171 3.70 -9.23 18.24
CA ARG A 171 3.29 -10.61 17.87
C ARG A 171 2.95 -10.76 16.39
N TRP A 172 3.90 -11.23 15.59
CA TRP A 172 3.66 -11.60 14.18
C TRP A 172 3.08 -13.01 14.09
N PHE A 173 1.84 -13.14 13.61
CA PHE A 173 1.32 -14.44 13.16
C PHE A 173 1.80 -14.70 11.74
N LYS A 174 2.44 -15.85 11.50
CA LYS A 174 2.79 -16.33 10.15
C LYS A 174 1.51 -16.74 9.43
N VAL A 175 0.81 -15.81 8.80
CA VAL A 175 -0.19 -16.16 7.79
C VAL A 175 0.55 -16.29 6.45
N HIS A 176 0.92 -17.50 6.09
CA HIS A 176 1.42 -17.79 4.73
C HIS A 176 0.24 -17.68 3.76
N VAL A 177 0.25 -16.69 2.88
CA VAL A 177 -0.63 -16.68 1.71
C VAL A 177 0.04 -17.53 0.64
N GLY A 178 -0.21 -18.84 0.68
CA GLY A 178 0.03 -19.70 -0.47
C GLY A 178 -1.17 -19.61 -1.39
N HIS A 179 -0.98 -19.17 -2.64
CA HIS A 179 -1.97 -19.43 -3.69
C HIS A 179 -1.90 -20.91 -4.04
N ASP A 180 -2.92 -21.68 -3.68
CA ASP A 180 -3.19 -22.94 -4.35
C ASP A 180 -3.77 -22.67 -5.74
N SER A 181 -3.61 -23.62 -6.66
CA SER A 181 -4.11 -23.53 -8.03
C SER A 181 -5.66 -23.58 -8.12
N GLN A 182 -6.39 -23.35 -7.03
CA GLN A 182 -7.84 -23.42 -6.96
C GLN A 182 -8.52 -22.24 -6.21
N GLY A 183 -7.76 -21.23 -5.78
CA GLY A 183 -8.33 -19.93 -5.37
C GLY A 183 -9.19 -19.97 -4.10
N ARG A 184 -8.87 -20.79 -3.10
CA ARG A 184 -9.52 -20.73 -1.79
C ARG A 184 -8.57 -20.27 -0.70
N LEU A 185 -8.96 -19.21 0.01
CA LEU A 185 -8.30 -18.75 1.23
C LEU A 185 -8.58 -19.74 2.37
N GLY A 186 -7.58 -20.53 2.74
CA GLY A 186 -7.59 -21.37 3.92
C GLY A 186 -6.64 -20.83 4.98
N ALA A 187 -7.16 -20.50 6.17
CA ALA A 187 -6.35 -20.25 7.36
C ALA A 187 -5.93 -21.60 7.98
N ARG A 188 -4.64 -21.76 8.30
CA ARG A 188 -4.15 -22.77 9.25
C ARG A 188 -3.55 -22.06 10.45
#